data_AF-A0A7W1X0P5-F1
#
_entry.id   AF-A0A7W1X0P5-F1
#
_cell.length_a   1.000
_cell.length_b   1.000
_cell.length_c   1.000
_cell.angle_alpha   90.00
_cell.angle_beta   90.00
_cell.angle_gamma   90.00
#
_symmetry.space_group_name_H-M   'P 1'
#
loop_
_entity.id
_entity.type
_entity.pdbx_description
1 polymer ?
#
loop_
_entity_poly.entity_id
_entity_poly.type
_entity_poly.pdbx_seq_one_letter_code
_entity_poly.pdbx_strand_id
1 'polypeptide(L)'
;MTTLTPSLHSRLIHLLEQQEGRINHMYRDTRGFITIGVGHLLAYPHSAARLAFIHRENGHPAQETDIRAEFRHLLTRPYGQHLSAHSFKPQTRLILPDSEIDALTHRHINTFTKELGNLYGPTKLIAMPERVQLALYDMIFNLGQPKLKHGFPRFNQHIRDGNWAAAARESHRRGISESRNRHVYKLLSGKVHQQDTTQVDT
;
A
#
# COMPACT_ATOMS: atom_id res chain seq x y z
N MET A 1 9.72 -17.11 -16.26
CA MET A 1 9.26 -15.83 -15.67
C MET A 1 9.03 -16.07 -14.19
N THR A 2 9.63 -15.26 -13.33
CA THR A 2 9.64 -15.47 -11.88
C THR A 2 8.46 -14.72 -11.26
N THR A 3 7.31 -15.38 -11.11
CA THR A 3 6.08 -14.78 -10.58
C THR A 3 5.97 -15.04 -9.07
N LEU A 4 5.34 -14.11 -8.35
CA LEU A 4 4.98 -14.34 -6.94
C LEU A 4 4.07 -15.55 -6.83
N THR A 5 4.18 -16.30 -5.73
CA THR A 5 3.23 -17.39 -5.47
C THR A 5 1.82 -16.80 -5.24
N PRO A 6 0.75 -17.51 -5.64
CA PRO A 6 -0.62 -17.05 -5.39
C PRO A 6 -0.90 -16.79 -3.90
N SER A 7 -0.34 -17.61 -3.01
CA SER A 7 -0.50 -17.44 -1.56
C SER A 7 0.12 -16.14 -1.05
N LEU A 8 1.33 -15.80 -1.51
CA LEU A 8 1.98 -14.53 -1.15
C LEU A 8 1.23 -13.34 -1.75
N HIS A 9 0.75 -13.46 -2.98
CA HIS A 9 -0.04 -12.40 -3.61
C HIS A 9 -1.30 -12.06 -2.79
N SER A 10 -2.08 -13.07 -2.37
CA SER A 10 -3.27 -12.85 -1.53
C SER A 10 -2.92 -12.25 -0.17
N ARG A 11 -1.81 -12.68 0.44
CA ARG A 11 -1.32 -12.10 1.71
C ARG A 11 -0.89 -10.65 1.55
N LEU A 12 -0.30 -10.28 0.40
CA LEU A 12 0.06 -8.90 0.11
C LEU A 12 -1.17 -8.01 -0.01
N ILE A 13 -2.21 -8.45 -0.74
CA ILE A 13 -3.47 -7.70 -0.82
C ILE A 13 -4.02 -7.47 0.59
N HIS A 14 -4.13 -8.54 1.39
CA HIS A 14 -4.66 -8.44 2.74
C HIS A 14 -3.83 -7.50 3.63
N LEU A 15 -2.49 -7.61 3.57
CA LEU A 15 -1.59 -6.73 4.31
C LEU A 15 -1.81 -5.26 3.92
N LEU A 16 -1.87 -4.95 2.63
CA LEU A 16 -2.05 -3.59 2.16
C LEU A 16 -3.41 -3.01 2.58
N GLU A 17 -4.48 -3.80 2.48
CA GLU A 17 -5.81 -3.40 2.94
C GLU A 17 -5.86 -3.18 4.46
N GLN A 18 -5.15 -3.99 5.25
CA GLN A 18 -5.03 -3.77 6.70
C GLN A 18 -4.28 -2.47 7.05
N GLN A 19 -3.27 -2.08 6.26
CA GLN A 19 -2.46 -0.90 6.55
C GLN A 19 -3.07 0.41 6.05
N GLU A 20 -3.68 0.40 4.85
CA GLU A 20 -4.19 1.61 4.18
C GLU A 20 -5.72 1.71 4.21
N GLY A 21 -6.41 0.59 4.42
CA GLY A 21 -7.84 0.46 4.19
C GLY A 21 -8.18 0.32 2.70
N ARG A 22 -9.41 -0.16 2.44
CA ARG A 22 -10.00 -0.22 1.10
C ARG A 22 -11.07 0.86 0.98
N ILE A 23 -10.78 1.94 0.24
CA ILE A 23 -11.65 3.12 0.17
C ILE A 23 -12.14 3.33 -1.26
N ASN A 24 -13.44 3.21 -1.49
CA ASN A 24 -14.01 3.30 -2.83
C ASN A 24 -14.28 4.74 -3.32
N HIS A 25 -13.97 5.77 -2.54
CA HIS A 25 -14.12 7.16 -2.94
C HIS A 25 -12.80 7.89 -2.78
N MET A 26 -12.62 9.01 -3.50
CA MET A 26 -11.43 9.84 -3.34
C MET A 26 -11.38 10.46 -1.94
N TYR A 27 -10.20 10.53 -1.36
CA TYR A 27 -9.95 11.17 -0.05
C TYR A 27 -8.61 11.89 -0.05
N ARG A 28 -8.38 12.81 0.91
CA ARG A 28 -7.05 13.36 1.15
C ARG A 28 -6.30 12.48 2.15
N ASP A 29 -5.11 11.99 1.79
CA ASP A 29 -4.25 11.26 2.71
C ASP A 29 -3.64 12.20 3.78
N THR A 30 -2.92 11.62 4.74
CA THR A 30 -2.28 12.38 5.83
C THR A 30 -1.22 13.37 5.35
N ARG A 31 -0.73 13.24 4.11
CA ARG A 31 0.22 14.14 3.46
C ARG A 31 -0.47 15.16 2.54
N GLY A 32 -1.79 15.06 2.39
CA GLY A 32 -2.61 15.98 1.61
C GLY A 32 -2.77 15.60 0.14
N PHE A 33 -2.32 14.41 -0.28
CA PHE A 33 -2.51 13.91 -1.64
C PHE A 33 -3.91 13.31 -1.82
N ILE A 34 -4.46 13.38 -3.03
CA ILE A 34 -5.69 12.66 -3.36
C ILE A 34 -5.37 11.19 -3.55
N THR A 35 -6.13 10.33 -2.87
CA THR A 35 -5.91 8.89 -2.83
C THR A 35 -7.24 8.15 -2.98
N ILE A 36 -7.22 6.92 -3.51
CA ILE A 36 -8.37 6.03 -3.63
C ILE A 36 -7.96 4.55 -3.52
N GLY A 37 -8.92 3.65 -3.38
CA GLY A 37 -8.71 2.20 -3.34
C GLY A 37 -7.87 1.80 -2.13
N VAL A 38 -6.90 0.92 -2.36
CA VAL A 38 -5.87 0.56 -1.39
C VAL A 38 -4.68 1.50 -1.59
N GLY A 39 -4.70 2.67 -0.95
CA GLY A 39 -3.59 3.63 -0.96
C GLY A 39 -3.11 4.13 -2.33
N HIS A 40 -3.94 4.12 -3.38
CA HIS A 40 -3.56 4.57 -4.72
C HIS A 40 -3.56 6.09 -4.84
N LEU A 41 -2.36 6.68 -4.92
CA LEU A 41 -2.17 8.11 -5.10
C LEU A 41 -2.57 8.54 -6.51
N LEU A 42 -3.46 9.53 -6.57
CA LEU A 42 -3.87 10.22 -7.79
C LEU A 42 -3.14 11.57 -7.83
N ALA A 43 -2.00 11.62 -8.51
CA ALA A 43 -1.14 12.80 -8.51
C ALA A 43 -1.79 14.01 -9.17
N TYR A 44 -2.64 13.78 -10.17
CA TYR A 44 -3.25 14.83 -10.98
C TYR A 44 -4.72 14.53 -11.30
N PRO A 45 -5.53 15.55 -11.63
CA PRO A 45 -6.91 15.32 -12.10
C PRO A 45 -6.98 14.37 -13.30
N HIS A 46 -5.99 14.39 -14.19
CA HIS A 46 -5.95 13.49 -15.34
C HIS A 46 -5.68 12.03 -14.95
N SER A 47 -4.92 11.75 -13.88
CA SER A 47 -4.75 10.37 -13.42
C SER A 47 -6.06 9.80 -12.87
N ALA A 48 -6.88 10.62 -12.21
CA ALA A 48 -8.20 10.22 -11.75
C ALA A 48 -9.15 9.93 -12.93
N ALA A 49 -9.16 10.80 -13.94
CA ALA A 49 -9.99 10.67 -15.14
C ALA A 49 -9.76 9.39 -15.96
N ARG A 50 -8.63 8.70 -15.74
CA ARG A 50 -8.31 7.42 -16.41
C ARG A 50 -8.94 6.21 -15.74
N LEU A 51 -9.61 6.38 -14.60
CA LEU A 51 -10.28 5.31 -13.87
C LEU A 51 -11.77 5.30 -14.17
N ALA A 52 -12.37 4.10 -14.19
CA ALA A 52 -13.79 3.91 -14.46
C ALA A 52 -14.65 4.20 -13.22
N PHE A 53 -14.70 5.47 -12.81
CA PHE A 53 -15.60 5.92 -11.75
C PHE A 53 -17.07 5.79 -12.17
N ILE A 54 -17.92 5.53 -11.18
CA ILE A 54 -19.38 5.55 -11.32
C ILE A 54 -19.99 6.51 -10.30
N HIS A 55 -21.17 7.05 -10.62
CA HIS A 55 -21.96 7.79 -9.65
C HIS A 55 -22.52 6.84 -8.59
N ARG A 56 -22.28 7.14 -7.31
CA ARG A 56 -22.74 6.31 -6.18
C ARG A 56 -24.26 6.14 -6.13
N GLU A 57 -25.00 7.13 -6.62
CA GLU A 57 -26.46 7.18 -6.55
C GLU A 57 -27.15 6.24 -7.53
N ASN A 58 -26.64 6.12 -8.76
CA ASN A 58 -27.31 5.41 -9.85
C ASN A 58 -26.44 4.38 -10.57
N GLY A 59 -25.14 4.29 -10.23
CA GLY A 59 -24.20 3.34 -10.82
C GLY A 59 -23.78 3.67 -12.26
N HIS A 60 -24.22 4.79 -12.84
CA HIS A 60 -23.83 5.15 -14.20
C HIS A 60 -22.36 5.60 -14.26
N PRO A 61 -21.67 5.37 -15.40
CA PRO A 61 -20.32 5.86 -15.62
C PRO A 61 -20.23 7.38 -15.42
N ALA A 62 -19.22 7.81 -14.65
CA ALA A 62 -18.96 9.22 -14.42
C ALA A 62 -18.24 9.84 -15.62
N GLN A 63 -18.58 11.07 -15.97
CA GLN A 63 -17.86 11.80 -17.02
C GLN A 63 -16.51 12.28 -16.50
N GLU A 64 -15.52 12.38 -17.39
CA GLU A 64 -14.18 12.90 -17.06
C GLU A 64 -14.25 14.29 -16.40
N THR A 65 -15.19 15.13 -16.82
CA THR A 65 -15.43 16.46 -16.24
C THR A 65 -15.82 16.38 -14.77
N ASP A 66 -16.69 15.43 -14.40
CA ASP A 66 -17.17 15.25 -13.03
C ASP A 66 -16.06 14.70 -12.13
N ILE A 67 -15.29 13.73 -12.63
CA ILE A 67 -14.14 13.15 -11.92
C ILE A 67 -13.12 14.24 -11.59
N ARG A 68 -12.79 15.08 -12.59
CA ARG A 68 -11.84 16.19 -12.40
C ARG A 68 -12.38 17.27 -11.47
N ALA A 69 -13.69 17.53 -11.49
CA ALA A 69 -14.33 18.49 -10.60
C ALA A 69 -14.29 18.01 -9.15
N GLU A 70 -14.64 16.76 -8.88
CA GLU A 70 -14.59 16.18 -7.53
C GLU A 70 -13.15 16.14 -7.00
N PHE A 71 -12.17 15.75 -7.83
CA PHE A 71 -10.75 15.80 -7.48
C PHE A 71 -10.32 17.20 -7.02
N ARG A 72 -10.64 18.23 -7.81
CA ARG A 72 -10.29 19.63 -7.49
C ARG A 72 -11.02 20.13 -6.26
N HIS A 73 -12.28 19.74 -6.06
CA HIS A 73 -13.02 20.06 -4.84
C HIS A 73 -12.30 19.49 -3.61
N LEU A 74 -11.88 18.23 -3.66
CA LEU A 74 -11.18 17.59 -2.54
C LEU A 74 -9.85 18.25 -2.21
N LEU A 75 -9.11 18.79 -3.18
CA LEU A 75 -7.87 19.55 -2.90
C LEU A 75 -8.08 20.75 -1.97
N THR A 76 -9.30 21.30 -1.89
CA THR A 76 -9.64 22.43 -1.01
C THR A 76 -10.03 22.02 0.41
N ARG A 77 -10.20 20.72 0.66
CA ARG A 77 -10.66 20.21 1.97
C ARG A 77 -9.48 20.07 2.95
N PRO A 78 -9.69 20.20 4.27
CA PRO A 78 -8.64 19.91 5.25
C PRO A 78 -8.07 18.48 5.14
N TYR A 79 -6.85 18.27 5.63
CA TYR A 79 -6.19 16.96 5.68
C TYR A 79 -5.32 16.85 6.94
N GLY A 80 -4.88 15.63 7.26
CA GLY A 80 -3.97 15.35 8.36
C GLY A 80 -4.35 14.11 9.15
N GLN A 81 -3.55 13.78 10.17
CA GLN A 81 -3.70 12.54 10.95
C GLN A 81 -5.02 12.43 11.72
N HIS A 82 -5.74 13.54 11.91
CA HIS A 82 -7.03 13.59 12.60
C HIS A 82 -8.22 13.29 11.68
N LEU A 83 -8.01 13.18 10.37
CA LEU A 83 -9.06 12.92 9.38
C LEU A 83 -8.89 11.51 8.82
N SER A 84 -9.94 10.71 8.93
CA SER A 84 -9.99 9.39 8.31
C SER A 84 -10.42 9.49 6.85
N ALA A 85 -10.00 8.55 6.00
CA ALA A 85 -10.44 8.48 4.61
C ALA A 85 -11.98 8.46 4.49
N HIS A 86 -12.66 7.75 5.40
CA HIS A 86 -14.12 7.66 5.44
C HIS A 86 -14.82 9.01 5.69
N SER A 87 -14.16 9.97 6.35
CA SER A 87 -14.73 11.31 6.61
C SER A 87 -14.97 12.12 5.32
N PHE A 88 -14.35 11.73 4.20
CA PHE A 88 -14.54 12.37 2.90
C PHE A 88 -15.77 11.85 2.15
N LYS A 89 -16.34 10.69 2.53
CA LYS A 89 -17.50 10.08 1.86
C LYS A 89 -18.71 11.00 1.67
N PRO A 90 -19.10 11.86 2.65
CA PRO A 90 -20.23 12.79 2.45
C PRO A 90 -19.95 13.88 1.42
N GLN A 91 -18.67 14.14 1.11
CA GLN A 91 -18.20 15.18 0.19
C GLN A 91 -17.92 14.62 -1.22
N THR A 92 -18.04 13.31 -1.40
CA THR A 92 -17.91 12.62 -2.68
C THR A 92 -19.25 12.09 -3.16
N ARG A 93 -19.39 12.03 -4.48
CA ARG A 93 -20.52 11.45 -5.20
C ARG A 93 -20.06 10.31 -6.10
N LEU A 94 -18.78 10.30 -6.48
CA LEU A 94 -18.21 9.26 -7.32
C LEU A 94 -17.56 8.17 -6.47
N ILE A 95 -17.71 6.94 -6.92
CA ILE A 95 -17.02 5.78 -6.36
C ILE A 95 -16.31 5.00 -7.46
N LEU A 96 -15.24 4.31 -7.08
CA LEU A 96 -14.55 3.37 -7.92
C LEU A 96 -15.07 1.95 -7.60
N PRO A 97 -15.52 1.19 -8.60
CA PRO A 97 -15.98 -0.20 -8.39
C PRO A 97 -14.90 -1.09 -7.78
N ASP A 98 -15.31 -2.14 -7.07
CA ASP A 98 -14.37 -3.06 -6.43
C ASP A 98 -13.41 -3.72 -7.43
N SER A 99 -13.92 -4.11 -8.61
CA SER A 99 -13.10 -4.68 -9.68
C SER A 99 -11.98 -3.75 -10.15
N GLU A 100 -12.23 -2.44 -10.14
CA GLU A 100 -11.24 -1.42 -10.52
C GLU A 100 -10.21 -1.21 -9.41
N ILE A 101 -10.63 -1.25 -8.14
CA ILE A 101 -9.73 -1.21 -6.98
C ILE A 101 -8.81 -2.44 -6.97
N ASP A 102 -9.36 -3.63 -7.29
CA ASP A 102 -8.59 -4.86 -7.39
C ASP A 102 -7.56 -4.75 -8.52
N ALA A 103 -7.99 -4.33 -9.71
CA ALA A 103 -7.11 -4.12 -10.86
C ALA A 103 -6.00 -3.10 -10.58
N LEU A 104 -6.28 -2.03 -9.83
CA LEU A 104 -5.25 -1.09 -9.35
C LEU A 104 -4.25 -1.76 -8.41
N THR A 105 -4.74 -2.51 -7.43
CA THR A 105 -3.93 -3.17 -6.41
C THR A 105 -3.00 -4.22 -7.05
N HIS A 106 -3.53 -5.02 -7.98
CA HIS A 106 -2.74 -5.97 -8.77
C HIS A 106 -1.65 -5.27 -9.60
N ARG A 107 -1.97 -4.13 -10.25
CA ARG A 107 -0.98 -3.35 -11.01
C ARG A 107 0.13 -2.79 -10.11
N HIS A 108 -0.20 -2.35 -8.91
CA HIS A 108 0.79 -1.92 -7.92
C HIS A 108 1.72 -3.06 -7.51
N ILE A 109 1.17 -4.20 -7.12
CA ILE A 109 1.98 -5.37 -6.73
C ILE A 109 2.92 -5.77 -7.87
N ASN A 110 2.44 -5.79 -9.12
CA ASN A 110 3.27 -6.10 -10.28
C ASN A 110 4.37 -5.06 -10.53
N THR A 111 4.06 -3.77 -10.35
CA THR A 111 5.04 -2.68 -10.49
C THR A 111 6.12 -2.78 -9.39
N PHE A 112 5.69 -2.93 -8.15
CA PHE A 112 6.59 -3.07 -7.00
C PHE A 112 7.42 -4.36 -7.06
N THR A 113 6.89 -5.46 -7.59
CA THR A 113 7.67 -6.67 -7.88
C THR A 113 8.87 -6.35 -8.77
N LYS A 114 8.65 -5.60 -9.86
CA LYS A 114 9.71 -5.20 -10.78
C LYS A 114 10.70 -4.25 -10.12
N GLU A 115 10.21 -3.25 -9.39
CA GLU A 115 11.05 -2.26 -8.73
C GLU A 115 11.92 -2.87 -7.63
N LEU A 116 11.36 -3.76 -6.79
CA LEU A 116 12.12 -4.54 -5.80
C LEU A 116 13.10 -5.50 -6.48
N GLY A 117 12.69 -6.15 -7.58
CA GLY A 117 13.55 -6.98 -8.41
C GLY A 117 14.76 -6.20 -8.94
N ASN A 118 14.57 -4.94 -9.35
CA ASN A 118 15.66 -4.06 -9.77
C ASN A 118 16.60 -3.65 -8.63
N LEU A 119 16.10 -3.60 -7.38
CA LEU A 119 16.91 -3.24 -6.20
C LEU A 119 17.73 -4.40 -5.65
N TYR A 120 17.17 -5.62 -5.66
CA TYR A 120 17.72 -6.77 -4.95
C TYR A 120 18.03 -7.98 -5.85
N GLY A 121 17.61 -7.94 -7.12
CA GLY A 121 17.64 -9.06 -8.06
C GLY A 121 16.35 -9.89 -7.98
N PRO A 122 15.65 -10.16 -9.11
CA PRO A 122 14.35 -10.82 -9.10
C PRO A 122 14.41 -12.26 -8.54
N THR A 123 15.45 -13.03 -8.88
CA THR A 123 15.66 -14.38 -8.35
C THR A 123 15.97 -14.38 -6.86
N LYS A 124 16.74 -13.38 -6.38
CA LYS A 124 17.03 -13.26 -4.95
C LYS A 124 15.79 -12.87 -4.17
N LEU A 125 15.00 -11.93 -4.69
CA LEU A 125 13.76 -11.47 -4.06
C LEU A 125 12.80 -12.62 -3.77
N ILE A 126 12.53 -13.49 -4.75
CA ILE A 126 11.62 -14.61 -4.55
C ILE A 126 12.18 -15.73 -3.66
N ALA A 127 13.50 -15.81 -3.54
CA ALA A 127 14.18 -16.78 -2.68
C ALA A 127 14.29 -16.29 -1.22
N MET A 128 14.03 -15.02 -0.94
CA MET A 128 13.98 -14.50 0.42
C MET A 128 12.82 -15.13 1.19
N PRO A 129 12.93 -15.31 2.52
CA PRO A 129 11.82 -15.79 3.33
C PRO A 129 10.55 -14.95 3.11
N GLU A 130 9.37 -15.59 3.12
CA GLU A 130 8.08 -14.91 2.84
C GLU A 130 7.89 -13.65 3.70
N ARG A 131 8.21 -13.74 5.00
CA ARG A 131 8.15 -12.59 5.93
C ARG A 131 9.01 -11.39 5.49
N VAL A 132 10.16 -11.64 4.87
CA VAL A 132 11.06 -10.59 4.36
C VAL A 132 10.46 -9.99 3.10
N GLN A 133 9.89 -10.81 2.22
CA GLN A 133 9.17 -10.31 1.04
C GLN A 133 8.01 -9.40 1.46
N LEU A 134 7.15 -9.84 2.40
CA LEU A 134 6.05 -9.03 2.94
C LEU A 134 6.53 -7.67 3.50
N ALA A 135 7.63 -7.68 4.26
CA ALA A 135 8.23 -6.46 4.79
C ALA A 135 8.73 -5.53 3.67
N LEU A 136 9.37 -6.06 2.63
CA LEU A 136 9.84 -5.28 1.49
C LEU A 136 8.68 -4.66 0.70
N TYR A 137 7.59 -5.39 0.50
CA TYR A 137 6.38 -4.85 -0.14
C TYR A 137 5.75 -3.75 0.70
N ASP A 138 5.62 -3.90 2.02
CA ASP A 138 5.10 -2.81 2.87
C ASP A 138 6.01 -1.58 2.84
N MET A 139 7.33 -1.77 2.84
CA MET A 139 8.32 -0.69 2.73
C MET A 139 8.17 0.07 1.41
N ILE A 140 8.16 -0.62 0.26
CA ILE A 140 8.07 0.04 -1.06
C ILE A 140 6.69 0.65 -1.30
N PHE A 141 5.62 0.06 -0.78
CA PHE A 141 4.28 0.63 -0.91
C PHE A 141 4.18 1.98 -0.19
N ASN A 142 4.72 2.06 1.03
CA ASN A 142 4.70 3.30 1.80
C ASN A 142 5.63 4.39 1.21
N LEU A 143 6.81 3.99 0.74
CA LEU A 143 7.89 4.92 0.39
C LEU A 143 7.95 5.25 -1.10
N GLY A 144 7.50 4.32 -1.96
CA GLY A 144 7.89 4.27 -3.36
C GLY A 144 9.36 3.87 -3.53
N GLN A 145 9.73 3.38 -4.72
CA GLN A 145 11.11 2.96 -5.01
C GLN A 145 12.15 4.06 -4.76
N PRO A 146 11.96 5.34 -5.17
CA PRO A 146 13.02 6.34 -5.01
C PRO A 146 13.39 6.57 -3.53
N LYS A 147 12.39 6.71 -2.66
CA LYS A 147 12.63 6.95 -1.23
C LYS A 147 13.15 5.69 -0.54
N LEU A 148 12.71 4.50 -0.92
CA LEU A 148 13.29 3.25 -0.41
C LEU A 148 14.77 3.13 -0.82
N LYS A 149 15.09 3.39 -2.09
CA LYS A 149 16.46 3.28 -2.62
C LYS A 149 17.42 4.27 -1.94
N HIS A 150 17.03 5.54 -1.86
CA HIS A 150 17.92 6.62 -1.45
C HIS A 150 17.82 6.99 0.04
N GLY A 151 16.65 6.79 0.65
CA GLY A 151 16.41 7.13 2.05
C GLY A 151 16.79 6.01 3.04
N PHE A 152 16.96 4.78 2.58
CA PHE A 152 17.21 3.60 3.42
C PHE A 152 18.46 2.81 3.00
N PRO A 153 19.64 3.45 2.83
CA PRO A 153 20.82 2.76 2.29
C PRO A 153 21.33 1.62 3.18
N ARG A 154 21.33 1.78 4.51
CA ARG A 154 21.75 0.74 5.47
C ARG A 154 20.79 -0.45 5.49
N PHE A 155 19.49 -0.18 5.54
CA PHE A 155 18.46 -1.20 5.37
C PHE A 155 18.68 -2.00 4.08
N ASN A 156 18.84 -1.32 2.94
CA ASN A 156 19.04 -1.97 1.65
C ASN A 156 20.32 -2.83 1.64
N GLN A 157 21.39 -2.36 2.29
CA GLN A 157 22.62 -3.14 2.44
C GLN A 157 22.38 -4.41 3.25
N HIS A 158 21.75 -4.32 4.42
CA HIS A 158 21.42 -5.48 5.24
C HIS A 158 20.48 -6.48 4.55
N ILE A 159 19.56 -6.01 3.70
CA ILE A 159 18.73 -6.89 2.87
C ILE A 159 19.58 -7.67 1.87
N ARG A 160 20.57 -7.04 1.22
CA ARG A 160 21.48 -7.73 0.28
C ARG A 160 22.39 -8.73 0.98
N ASP A 161 22.80 -8.43 2.21
CA ASP A 161 23.69 -9.26 3.00
C ASP A 161 22.96 -10.40 3.74
N GLY A 162 21.63 -10.48 3.63
CA GLY A 162 20.84 -11.48 4.35
C GLY A 162 20.69 -11.20 5.85
N ASN A 163 21.09 -10.03 6.33
CA ASN A 163 21.05 -9.67 7.74
C ASN A 163 19.70 -9.07 8.13
N TRP A 164 18.67 -9.91 8.19
CA TRP A 164 17.28 -9.50 8.41
C TRP A 164 17.07 -8.79 9.76
N ALA A 165 17.78 -9.21 10.81
CA ALA A 165 17.69 -8.58 12.12
C ALA A 165 18.25 -7.16 12.12
N ALA A 166 19.33 -6.90 11.38
CA ALA A 166 19.83 -5.54 11.19
C ALA A 166 18.93 -4.71 10.29
N ALA A 167 18.39 -5.30 9.21
CA ALA A 167 17.38 -4.65 8.38
C ALA A 167 16.14 -4.25 9.20
N ALA A 168 15.69 -5.08 10.15
CA ALA A 168 14.58 -4.73 11.04
C ALA A 168 14.84 -3.41 11.79
N ARG A 169 16.03 -3.24 12.37
CA ARG A 169 16.40 -2.02 13.12
C ARG A 169 16.44 -0.77 12.24
N GLU A 170 16.78 -0.92 10.96
CA GLU A 170 16.85 0.18 9.99
C GLU A 170 15.52 0.44 9.26
N SER A 171 14.45 -0.32 9.55
CA SER A 171 13.17 -0.26 8.81
C SER A 171 12.19 0.85 9.26
N HIS A 172 12.51 1.59 10.32
CA HIS A 172 11.60 2.60 10.88
C HIS A 172 11.34 3.75 9.91
N ARG A 173 10.07 4.07 9.70
CA ARG A 173 9.61 5.15 8.81
C ARG A 173 8.90 6.24 9.60
N ARG A 174 9.15 7.48 9.22
CA ARG A 174 8.43 8.66 9.74
C ARG A 174 7.11 8.88 9.00
N GLY A 175 6.12 9.43 9.70
CA GLY A 175 4.83 9.82 9.10
C GLY A 175 3.83 8.67 8.91
N ILE A 176 4.08 7.52 9.55
CA ILE A 176 3.15 6.40 9.64
C ILE A 176 2.96 5.99 11.10
N SER A 177 1.96 5.14 11.36
CA SER A 177 1.70 4.63 12.72
C SER A 177 2.85 3.76 13.23
N GLU A 178 3.13 3.87 14.53
CA GLU A 178 4.13 3.01 15.18
C GLU A 178 3.72 1.53 15.14
N SER A 179 2.43 1.22 15.05
CA SER A 179 1.96 -0.16 14.87
C SER A 179 2.47 -0.76 13.55
N ARG A 180 2.41 0.01 12.45
CA ARG A 180 2.93 -0.42 11.14
C ARG A 180 4.45 -0.57 11.13
N ASN A 181 5.18 0.34 11.78
CA ASN A 181 6.63 0.19 11.99
C ASN A 181 6.96 -1.09 12.76
N ARG A 182 6.26 -1.36 13.88
CA ARG A 182 6.44 -2.59 14.66
C ARG A 182 6.12 -3.85 13.87
N HIS A 183 5.10 -3.82 13.01
CA HIS A 183 4.74 -4.95 12.16
C HIS A 183 5.89 -5.34 11.21
N VAL A 184 6.44 -4.38 10.46
CA VAL A 184 7.59 -4.62 9.57
C VAL A 184 8.84 -5.08 10.34
N TYR A 185 9.10 -4.48 11.49
CA TYR A 185 10.19 -4.92 12.36
C TYR A 185 10.04 -6.40 12.77
N LYS A 186 8.83 -6.83 13.17
CA LYS A 186 8.55 -8.22 13.56
C LYS A 186 8.75 -9.19 12.38
N LEU A 187 8.22 -8.83 11.20
CA LEU A 187 8.42 -9.62 9.98
C LEU A 187 9.90 -9.84 9.68
N LEU A 188 10.73 -8.79 9.75
CA LEU A 188 12.17 -8.90 9.44
C LEU A 188 12.94 -9.63 10.54
N SER A 189 12.70 -9.31 11.80
CA SER A 189 13.40 -9.92 12.94
C SER A 189 13.04 -11.40 13.14
N GLY A 190 11.87 -11.85 12.68
CA GLY A 190 11.43 -13.24 12.83
C GLY A 190 10.86 -13.61 14.16
N LYS A 191 10.68 -12.61 15.03
CA LYS A 191 10.00 -12.80 16.30
C LYS A 191 8.50 -12.82 16.03
N VAL A 192 7.96 -14.00 15.75
CA VAL A 192 6.51 -14.24 15.74
C VAL A 192 6.03 -14.26 17.19
N HIS A 193 4.87 -13.67 17.49
CA HIS A 193 4.20 -13.93 18.76
C HIS A 193 3.85 -15.42 18.79
N GLN A 194 4.28 -16.14 19.82
CA GLN A 194 3.62 -17.36 20.25
C GLN A 194 2.22 -16.99 20.74
N GLN A 195 1.25 -16.84 19.85
CA GLN A 195 -0.17 -16.82 20.16
C GLN A 195 -0.90 -17.48 18.99
N ASP A 196 -0.93 -18.82 19.04
CA ASP A 196 -2.02 -19.70 18.58
C ASP A 196 -1.55 -21.16 18.67
N THR A 197 -1.22 -21.60 19.89
CA THR A 197 -1.20 -23.02 20.27
C THR A 197 -1.48 -23.11 21.77
N THR A 198 -2.71 -22.79 22.15
CA THR A 198 -3.28 -23.28 23.42
C THR A 198 -4.79 -23.24 23.32
N GLN A 199 -5.37 -24.41 23.02
CA GLN A 199 -6.56 -25.02 23.64
C GLN A 199 -7.37 -25.81 22.61
N VAL A 200 -6.95 -27.05 22.37
CA VAL A 200 -7.86 -28.19 22.44
C VAL A 200 -7.07 -29.29 23.13
N ASP A 201 -7.35 -29.51 24.40
CA ASP A 201 -7.11 -30.77 25.12
C ASP A 201 -7.72 -30.63 26.52
N THR A 202 -9.02 -30.92 26.63
CA THR A 202 -9.63 -31.92 27.53
C THR A 202 -11.14 -31.90 27.37
#